data_AF-A0A9X1SKM2-F1
#
_entry.id   AF-A0A9X1SKM2-F1
#
_cell.length_a   1.000
_cell.length_b   1.000
_cell.length_c   1.000
_cell.angle_alpha   90.00
_cell.angle_beta   90.00
_cell.angle_gamma   90.00
#
_symmetry.space_group_name_H-M   'P 1'
#
loop_
_entity.id
_entity.type
_entity.pdbx_description
1 polymer ?
#
loop_
_entity_poly.entity_id
_entity_poly.type
_entity_poly.pdbx_seq_one_letter_code
_entity_poly.pdbx_strand_id
1 'polypeptide(L)'
;MNDEELVAQIEHRFAVDAEAQEFITPRRDAPYVLFGPESDLLGLLYVTKPATIGGLLSVREHFPPAEIAVLGRYGLPSRFDLAWINRLCTSQTIYFLGDADPVDLLTFAWLRFRLPEFRFRYLGVSDELIAASGMSLTSNVTIELSPDELEALDLVREALVDLPDLLGPQCAALLEQGRKVEVEALISFGTRFLSAAYERCRAD
;
A
#
# COMPACT_ATOMS: atom_id res chain seq x y z
N MET A 1 -2.80 -7.42 -22.03
CA MET A 1 -2.99 -8.53 -21.09
C MET A 1 -4.34 -8.31 -20.42
N ASN A 2 -5.12 -9.36 -20.18
CA ASN A 2 -6.34 -9.22 -19.38
C ASN A 2 -6.02 -9.25 -17.87
N ASP A 3 -6.97 -8.81 -17.04
CA ASP A 3 -6.75 -8.70 -15.59
C ASP A 3 -6.41 -10.05 -14.95
N GLU A 4 -6.98 -11.18 -15.40
CA GLU A 4 -6.67 -12.50 -14.85
C GLU A 4 -5.24 -12.97 -15.20
N GLU A 5 -4.76 -12.66 -16.40
CA GLU A 5 -3.37 -12.91 -16.79
C GLU A 5 -2.39 -12.09 -15.94
N LEU A 6 -2.67 -10.80 -15.70
CA LEU A 6 -1.86 -9.94 -14.83
C LEU A 6 -1.85 -10.47 -13.39
N VAL A 7 -3.02 -10.84 -12.88
CA VAL A 7 -3.15 -11.40 -11.54
C VAL A 7 -2.36 -12.70 -11.39
N ALA A 8 -2.41 -13.59 -12.38
CA ALA A 8 -1.62 -14.82 -12.36
C ALA A 8 -0.12 -14.54 -12.35
N GLN A 9 0.36 -13.53 -13.09
CA GLN A 9 1.77 -13.12 -13.08
C GLN A 9 2.18 -12.51 -11.74
N ILE A 10 1.33 -11.68 -11.13
CA ILE A 10 1.57 -11.13 -9.79
C ILE A 10 1.65 -12.27 -8.78
N GLU A 11 0.67 -13.18 -8.76
CA GLU A 11 0.69 -14.32 -7.84
C GLU A 11 1.91 -15.23 -8.05
N HIS A 12 2.33 -15.42 -9.30
CA HIS A 12 3.55 -16.16 -9.63
C HIS A 12 4.80 -15.48 -9.06
N ARG A 13 4.94 -14.16 -9.24
CA ARG A 13 6.08 -13.39 -8.69
C ARG A 13 6.15 -13.51 -7.17
N PHE A 14 5.01 -13.43 -6.48
CA PHE A 14 4.93 -13.60 -5.02
C PHE A 14 5.09 -15.06 -4.54
N ALA A 15 5.10 -16.05 -5.44
CA ALA A 15 5.17 -17.47 -5.08
C ALA A 15 6.51 -18.14 -5.39
N VAL A 16 7.18 -17.74 -6.48
CA VAL A 16 8.32 -18.47 -7.04
C VAL A 16 9.66 -17.97 -6.51
N ASP A 17 9.72 -16.74 -6.04
CA ASP A 17 10.98 -16.07 -5.79
C ASP A 17 11.51 -16.35 -4.38
N ALA A 18 11.78 -17.63 -4.08
CA ALA A 18 12.20 -18.15 -2.77
C ALA A 18 13.43 -17.45 -2.19
N GLU A 19 14.23 -16.82 -3.04
CA GLU A 19 15.42 -16.04 -2.68
C GLU A 19 15.10 -14.54 -2.47
N ALA A 20 14.05 -14.02 -3.11
CA ALA A 20 13.53 -12.67 -2.93
C ALA A 20 12.71 -12.58 -1.64
N GLN A 21 13.41 -12.39 -0.52
CA GLN A 21 12.79 -12.33 0.82
C GLN A 21 11.64 -11.31 0.90
N GLU A 22 11.73 -10.23 0.13
CA GLU A 22 10.74 -9.13 0.10
C GLU A 22 9.38 -9.55 -0.48
N PHE A 23 9.31 -10.52 -1.40
CA PHE A 23 8.04 -10.95 -2.00
C PHE A 23 7.35 -12.08 -1.23
N ILE A 24 8.06 -12.79 -0.34
CA ILE A 24 7.57 -14.02 0.31
C ILE A 24 7.37 -13.87 1.81
N THR A 25 7.99 -12.88 2.44
CA THR A 25 7.97 -12.73 3.89
C THR A 25 7.19 -11.49 4.33
N PRO A 26 6.14 -11.63 5.16
CA PRO A 26 5.53 -12.86 5.68
C PRO A 26 4.79 -13.71 4.65
N ARG A 27 4.65 -15.00 4.98
CA ARG A 27 3.88 -15.97 4.19
C ARG A 27 2.45 -15.49 4.00
N ARG A 28 1.84 -15.89 2.88
CA ARG A 28 0.44 -15.59 2.55
C ARG A 28 -0.58 -16.17 3.55
N ASP A 29 -0.22 -17.06 4.45
CA ASP A 29 -1.09 -17.54 5.53
C ASP A 29 -0.84 -16.83 6.88
N ALA A 30 0.05 -15.84 6.92
CA ALA A 30 0.28 -15.05 8.11
C ALA A 30 -1.00 -14.29 8.52
N PRO A 31 -1.24 -14.12 9.84
CA PRO A 31 -2.37 -13.36 10.35
C PRO A 31 -2.31 -11.89 9.90
N TYR A 32 -3.48 -11.31 9.60
CA TYR A 32 -3.62 -9.87 9.49
C TYR A 32 -3.68 -9.21 10.87
N VAL A 33 -3.48 -7.91 10.90
CA VAL A 33 -3.73 -7.06 12.07
C VAL A 33 -4.90 -6.14 11.77
N LEU A 34 -5.85 -6.00 12.69
CA LEU A 34 -6.98 -5.09 12.55
C LEU A 34 -6.93 -4.06 13.68
N PHE A 35 -7.01 -2.78 13.32
CA PHE A 35 -7.19 -1.68 14.27
C PHE A 35 -8.50 -0.95 13.96
N GLY A 36 -9.22 -0.51 14.99
CA GLY A 36 -10.48 0.22 14.85
C GLY A 36 -11.72 -0.67 15.04
N PRO A 37 -12.91 -0.21 14.59
CA PRO A 37 -14.16 -0.95 14.75
C PRO A 37 -14.25 -2.17 13.85
N GLU A 38 -15.07 -3.15 14.24
CA GLU A 38 -15.39 -4.33 13.42
C GLU A 38 -16.73 -4.22 12.67
N SER A 39 -17.51 -3.16 12.91
CA SER A 39 -18.80 -2.91 12.29
C SER A 39 -19.00 -1.43 11.93
N ASP A 40 -19.98 -1.17 11.05
CA ASP A 40 -20.44 0.18 10.66
C ASP A 40 -19.34 1.05 10.03
N LEU A 41 -18.47 0.41 9.25
CA LEU A 41 -17.31 1.05 8.63
C LEU A 41 -17.71 1.83 7.37
N LEU A 42 -17.33 3.11 7.32
CA LEU A 42 -17.41 3.93 6.12
C LEU A 42 -16.18 3.76 5.22
N GLY A 43 -15.10 3.14 5.71
CA GLY A 43 -13.91 2.89 4.93
C GLY A 43 -12.99 1.85 5.54
N LEU A 44 -12.18 1.24 4.69
CA LEU A 44 -11.09 0.36 5.09
C LEU A 44 -9.77 0.96 4.61
N LEU A 45 -8.81 1.15 5.51
CA LEU A 45 -7.44 1.49 5.19
C LEU A 45 -6.60 0.22 5.22
N TYR A 46 -6.24 -0.30 4.05
CA TYR A 46 -5.29 -1.40 3.90
C TYR A 46 -3.87 -0.88 4.04
N VAL A 47 -3.06 -1.45 4.94
CA VAL A 47 -1.66 -1.04 5.15
C VAL A 47 -0.70 -2.21 5.02
N THR A 48 0.44 -2.01 4.37
CA THR A 48 1.44 -3.08 4.16
C THR A 48 2.46 -3.18 5.30
N LYS A 49 2.63 -2.11 6.09
CA LYS A 49 3.55 -2.04 7.24
C LYS A 49 2.79 -1.92 8.58
N PRO A 50 2.07 -2.97 9.03
CA PRO A 50 1.22 -2.91 10.22
C PRO A 50 1.95 -2.51 11.50
N ALA A 51 3.21 -2.94 11.67
CA ALA A 51 3.99 -2.60 12.86
C ALA A 51 4.30 -1.11 12.93
N THR A 52 4.77 -0.54 11.81
CA THR A 52 5.08 0.87 11.64
C THR A 52 3.84 1.73 11.88
N ILE A 53 2.72 1.40 11.23
CA ILE A 53 1.46 2.13 11.39
C ILE A 53 0.89 1.95 12.80
N GLY A 54 0.89 0.73 13.34
CA GLY A 54 0.37 0.42 14.68
C GLY A 54 1.10 1.20 15.79
N GLY A 55 2.41 1.37 15.66
CA GLY A 55 3.20 2.23 16.55
C GLY A 55 2.69 3.66 16.59
N LEU A 56 2.31 4.22 15.45
CA LEU A 56 1.73 5.57 15.37
C LEU A 56 0.30 5.64 15.90
N LEU A 57 -0.53 4.65 15.59
CA LEU A 57 -1.92 4.60 16.09
C LEU A 57 -1.99 4.50 17.62
N SER A 58 -0.93 4.00 18.26
CA SER A 58 -0.85 3.94 19.72
C SER A 58 -0.82 5.33 20.39
N VAL A 59 -0.47 6.37 19.64
CA VAL A 59 -0.53 7.76 20.09
C VAL A 59 -1.95 8.29 19.85
N ARG A 60 -2.69 8.59 20.92
CA ARG A 60 -4.14 8.90 20.88
C ARG A 60 -4.56 9.98 19.88
N GLU A 61 -3.67 10.90 19.53
CA GLU A 61 -3.93 11.98 18.56
C GLU A 61 -3.99 11.50 17.10
N HIS A 62 -3.61 10.25 16.82
CA HIS A 62 -3.51 9.68 15.48
C HIS A 62 -4.40 8.46 15.25
N PHE A 63 -5.35 8.21 16.15
CA PHE A 63 -6.34 7.16 15.92
C PHE A 63 -7.19 7.52 14.68
N PRO A 64 -7.47 6.57 13.77
CA PRO A 64 -8.35 6.84 12.65
C PRO A 64 -9.69 7.38 13.15
N PRO A 65 -10.42 8.15 12.31
CA PRO A 65 -11.83 8.42 12.58
C PRO A 65 -12.55 7.12 12.95
N ALA A 66 -13.52 7.18 13.87
CA ALA A 66 -14.23 6.00 14.39
C ALA A 66 -14.98 5.17 13.33
N GLU A 67 -14.94 5.59 12.08
CA GLU A 67 -15.63 5.02 10.92
C GLU A 67 -14.66 4.34 9.94
N ILE A 68 -13.34 4.41 10.17
CA ILE A 68 -12.31 3.79 9.33
C ILE A 68 -11.59 2.70 10.13
N ALA A 69 -11.67 1.46 9.65
CA ALA A 69 -10.82 0.38 10.16
C ALA A 69 -9.49 0.35 9.40
N VAL A 70 -8.43 -0.07 10.07
CA VAL A 70 -7.11 -0.28 9.49
C VAL A 70 -6.82 -1.77 9.44
N LEU A 71 -6.73 -2.34 8.23
CA LEU A 71 -6.35 -3.73 8.00
C LEU A 71 -4.90 -3.78 7.55
N GLY A 72 -4.04 -4.29 8.43
CA GLY A 72 -2.62 -4.36 8.21
C GLY A 72 -2.14 -5.75 7.80
N ARG A 73 -1.49 -5.82 6.64
CA ARG A 73 -0.98 -7.06 6.05
C ARG A 73 0.09 -6.78 5.00
N TYR A 74 1.27 -7.37 5.18
CA TYR A 74 2.35 -7.30 4.20
C TYR A 74 2.17 -8.35 3.10
N GLY A 75 2.50 -7.97 1.86
CA GLY A 75 2.36 -8.81 0.67
C GLY A 75 0.91 -9.15 0.32
N LEU A 76 0.73 -10.16 -0.54
CA LEU A 76 -0.59 -10.50 -1.06
C LEU A 76 -1.55 -11.02 0.01
N PRO A 77 -2.81 -10.56 0.02
CA PRO A 77 -3.92 -11.19 0.72
C PRO A 77 -4.12 -12.65 0.32
N SER A 78 -4.44 -13.51 1.29
CA SER A 78 -5.01 -14.83 1.03
C SER A 78 -6.48 -14.72 0.62
N ARG A 79 -7.02 -15.82 0.09
CA ARG A 79 -8.46 -15.94 -0.18
C ARG A 79 -9.34 -15.70 1.06
N PHE A 80 -8.83 -16.01 2.25
CA PHE A 80 -9.59 -15.81 3.50
C PHE A 80 -9.64 -14.33 3.86
N ASP A 81 -8.56 -13.59 3.61
CA ASP A 81 -8.54 -12.13 3.80
C ASP A 81 -9.50 -11.45 2.82
N LEU A 82 -9.56 -11.90 1.56
CA LEU A 82 -10.51 -11.34 0.58
C LEU A 82 -11.96 -11.48 1.03
N ALA A 83 -12.35 -12.64 1.55
CA ALA A 83 -13.68 -12.86 2.09
C ALA A 83 -13.97 -11.98 3.32
N TRP A 84 -12.94 -11.73 4.13
CA TRP A 84 -13.02 -10.84 5.29
C TRP A 84 -13.15 -9.36 4.88
N ILE A 85 -12.33 -8.89 3.93
CA ILE A 85 -12.41 -7.53 3.38
C ILE A 85 -13.82 -7.27 2.83
N ASN A 86 -14.34 -8.23 2.05
CA ASN A 86 -15.70 -8.17 1.50
C ASN A 86 -16.79 -8.05 2.58
N ARG A 87 -16.59 -8.70 3.72
CA ARG A 87 -17.54 -8.67 4.83
C ARG A 87 -17.44 -7.39 5.66
N LEU A 88 -16.23 -6.89 5.90
CA LEU A 88 -15.97 -5.73 6.75
C LEU A 88 -16.26 -4.41 6.05
N CYS A 89 -15.90 -4.31 4.77
CA CYS A 89 -16.02 -3.08 4.01
C CYS A 89 -17.45 -2.96 3.48
N THR A 90 -18.32 -2.32 4.26
CA THR A 90 -19.69 -1.99 3.82
C THR A 90 -19.72 -0.80 2.88
N SER A 91 -18.68 0.04 2.90
CA SER A 91 -18.51 1.08 1.91
C SER A 91 -17.91 0.52 0.63
N GLN A 92 -18.11 1.22 -0.49
CA GLN A 92 -17.51 0.84 -1.76
C GLN A 92 -16.08 1.37 -1.92
N THR A 93 -15.42 1.88 -0.87
CA THR A 93 -14.09 2.50 -0.98
C THR A 93 -13.07 1.86 -0.04
N ILE A 94 -11.98 1.37 -0.61
CA ILE A 94 -10.81 0.88 0.11
C ILE A 94 -9.63 1.82 -0.17
N TYR A 95 -9.02 2.31 0.89
CA TYR A 95 -7.79 3.10 0.83
C TYR A 95 -6.59 2.17 0.99
N PHE A 96 -5.53 2.40 0.25
CA PHE A 96 -4.29 1.62 0.31
C PHE A 96 -3.12 2.51 0.72
N LEU A 97 -2.38 2.12 1.75
CA LEU A 97 -1.21 2.84 2.26
C LEU A 97 -0.02 1.90 2.34
N GLY A 98 0.92 2.09 1.43
CA GLY A 98 2.18 1.37 1.37
C GLY A 98 3.28 2.23 0.74
N ASP A 99 4.42 1.62 0.52
CA ASP A 99 5.60 2.20 -0.09
C ASP A 99 5.39 2.47 -1.58
N ALA A 100 6.27 3.31 -2.14
CA ALA A 100 6.38 3.51 -3.58
C ALA A 100 7.38 2.51 -4.15
N ASP A 101 7.07 1.22 -4.03
CA ASP A 101 7.94 0.13 -4.47
C ASP A 101 7.17 -0.98 -5.18
N PRO A 102 7.87 -1.88 -5.92
CA PRO A 102 7.20 -2.91 -6.70
C PRO A 102 6.35 -3.87 -5.86
N VAL A 103 6.77 -4.21 -4.64
CA VAL A 103 6.01 -5.13 -3.78
C VAL A 103 4.65 -4.55 -3.42
N ASP A 104 4.63 -3.31 -2.92
CA ASP A 104 3.39 -2.67 -2.48
C ASP A 104 2.51 -2.23 -3.66
N LEU A 105 3.12 -1.78 -4.77
CA LEU A 105 2.39 -1.44 -5.99
C LEU A 105 1.72 -2.65 -6.63
N LEU A 106 2.40 -3.79 -6.71
CA LEU A 106 1.79 -5.03 -7.21
C LEU A 106 0.73 -5.57 -6.23
N THR A 107 0.90 -5.38 -4.92
CA THR A 107 -0.14 -5.72 -3.94
C THR A 107 -1.39 -4.86 -4.14
N PHE A 108 -1.23 -3.55 -4.38
CA PHE A 108 -2.32 -2.64 -4.70
C PHE A 108 -3.03 -3.02 -6.00
N ALA A 109 -2.28 -3.30 -7.08
CA ALA A 109 -2.83 -3.73 -8.36
C ALA A 109 -3.61 -5.04 -8.23
N TRP A 110 -3.04 -6.03 -7.54
CA TRP A 110 -3.70 -7.32 -7.31
C TRP A 110 -5.01 -7.17 -6.54
N LEU A 111 -5.04 -6.32 -5.50
CA LEU A 111 -6.25 -6.01 -4.75
C LEU A 111 -7.32 -5.39 -5.66
N ARG A 112 -6.97 -4.41 -6.51
CA ARG A 112 -7.88 -3.79 -7.50
C ARG A 112 -8.51 -4.82 -8.42
N PHE A 113 -7.71 -5.76 -8.93
CA PHE A 113 -8.20 -6.79 -9.85
C PHE A 113 -9.05 -7.85 -9.15
N ARG A 114 -8.73 -8.21 -7.90
CA ARG A 114 -9.45 -9.26 -7.16
C ARG A 114 -10.73 -8.77 -6.47
N LEU A 115 -10.87 -7.47 -6.27
CA LEU A 115 -12.00 -6.84 -5.59
C LEU A 115 -12.60 -5.72 -6.46
N PRO A 116 -13.00 -6.00 -7.72
CA PRO A 116 -13.41 -4.97 -8.68
C PRO A 116 -14.69 -4.23 -8.28
N GLU A 117 -15.48 -4.78 -7.35
CA GLU A 117 -16.66 -4.15 -6.76
C GLU A 117 -16.35 -2.98 -5.83
N PHE A 118 -15.08 -2.83 -5.41
CA PHE A 118 -14.60 -1.72 -4.59
C PHE A 118 -13.82 -0.72 -5.43
N ARG A 119 -14.02 0.56 -5.12
CA ARG A 119 -13.16 1.66 -5.55
C ARG A 119 -11.91 1.66 -4.66
N PHE A 120 -10.75 1.48 -5.27
CA PHE A 120 -9.48 1.62 -4.59
C PHE A 120 -8.91 3.03 -4.73
N ARG A 121 -8.38 3.58 -3.64
CA ARG A 121 -7.62 4.83 -3.65
C ARG A 121 -6.23 4.61 -3.08
N TYR A 122 -5.22 4.95 -3.86
CA TYR A 122 -3.84 4.90 -3.42
C TYR A 122 -3.53 6.13 -2.54
N LEU A 123 -3.30 5.87 -1.26
CA LEU A 123 -2.81 6.82 -0.27
C LEU A 123 -1.34 6.59 0.09
N GLY A 124 -0.66 5.67 -0.60
CA GLY A 124 0.75 5.35 -0.38
C GLY A 124 1.71 6.50 -0.68
N VAL A 125 2.99 6.20 -0.54
CA VAL A 125 4.08 7.16 -0.80
C VAL A 125 3.93 7.73 -2.21
N SER A 126 3.76 9.04 -2.27
CA SER A 126 3.48 9.80 -3.50
C SER A 126 3.95 11.23 -3.32
N ASP A 127 4.13 11.97 -4.40
CA ASP A 127 4.52 13.39 -4.37
C ASP A 127 3.60 14.22 -3.47
N GLU A 128 2.29 13.98 -3.56
CA GLU A 128 1.28 14.65 -2.74
C GLU A 128 1.49 14.37 -1.25
N LEU A 129 1.73 13.11 -0.88
CA LEU A 129 1.92 12.72 0.52
C LEU A 129 3.26 13.20 1.07
N ILE A 130 4.32 13.19 0.25
CA ILE A 130 5.63 13.75 0.60
C ILE A 130 5.50 15.25 0.86
N ALA A 131 4.82 15.98 -0.02
CA ALA A 131 4.59 17.41 0.16
C ALA A 131 3.77 17.69 1.42
N ALA A 132 2.71 16.91 1.68
CA ALA A 132 1.85 17.07 2.85
C ALA A 132 2.56 16.73 4.17
N SER A 133 3.52 15.81 4.17
CA SER A 133 4.35 15.52 5.35
C SER A 133 5.36 16.64 5.64
N GLY A 134 5.61 17.54 4.69
CA GLY A 134 6.62 18.58 4.78
C GLY A 134 8.04 18.07 4.53
N MET A 135 8.17 16.83 4.03
CA MET A 135 9.45 16.26 3.63
C MET A 135 9.84 16.76 2.24
N SER A 136 11.13 16.98 2.03
CA SER A 136 11.69 17.18 0.69
C SER A 136 12.28 15.87 0.17
N LEU A 137 11.96 15.51 -1.06
CA LEU A 137 12.56 14.36 -1.72
C LEU A 137 14.04 14.66 -2.01
N THR A 138 14.93 14.06 -1.22
CA THR A 138 16.39 14.21 -1.34
C THR A 138 17.04 12.83 -1.40
N SER A 139 18.30 12.75 -1.84
CA SER A 139 19.02 11.47 -1.92
C SER A 139 19.07 10.69 -0.60
N ASN A 140 19.02 11.39 0.55
CA ASN A 140 19.16 10.81 1.88
C ASN A 140 17.91 10.09 2.40
N VAL A 141 16.76 10.28 1.74
CA VAL A 141 15.48 9.63 2.11
C VAL A 141 15.04 8.59 1.09
N THR A 142 15.93 8.26 0.15
CA THR A 142 15.68 7.29 -0.91
C THR A 142 16.64 6.12 -0.78
N ILE A 143 16.16 4.92 -1.09
CA ILE A 143 16.98 3.70 -1.11
C ILE A 143 16.93 3.09 -2.51
N GLU A 144 17.93 2.29 -2.85
CA GLU A 144 17.96 1.55 -4.12
C GLU A 144 16.98 0.38 -4.04
N LEU A 145 16.33 0.08 -5.17
CA LEU A 145 15.53 -1.13 -5.32
C LEU A 145 16.44 -2.36 -5.25
N SER A 146 15.94 -3.44 -4.67
CA SER A 146 16.60 -4.73 -4.75
C SER A 146 16.62 -5.26 -6.20
N PRO A 147 17.51 -6.22 -6.55
CA PRO A 147 17.48 -6.84 -7.87
C PRO A 147 16.12 -7.41 -8.25
N ASP A 148 15.42 -8.05 -7.30
CA ASP A 148 14.11 -8.67 -7.54
C ASP A 148 13.02 -7.62 -7.76
N GLU A 149 13.11 -6.49 -7.06
CA GLU A 149 12.25 -5.33 -7.30
C GLU A 149 12.47 -4.71 -8.68
N LEU A 150 13.72 -4.57 -9.12
CA LEU A 150 14.05 -4.08 -10.46
C LEU A 150 13.43 -4.98 -11.54
N GLU A 151 13.51 -6.30 -11.37
CA GLU A 151 12.88 -7.26 -12.28
C GLU A 151 11.34 -7.20 -12.28
N ALA A 152 10.74 -6.76 -11.18
CA ALA A 152 9.29 -6.62 -11.06
C ALA A 152 8.74 -5.32 -11.69
N LEU A 153 9.60 -4.34 -12.02
CA LEU A 153 9.15 -3.05 -12.54
C LEU A 153 8.35 -3.15 -13.84
N ASP A 154 8.71 -4.05 -14.75
CA ASP A 154 7.95 -4.22 -16.00
C ASP A 154 6.51 -4.67 -15.71
N LEU A 155 6.35 -5.63 -14.78
CA LEU A 155 5.03 -6.07 -14.34
C LEU A 155 4.25 -4.96 -13.63
N VAL A 156 4.91 -4.09 -12.86
CA VAL A 156 4.28 -2.90 -12.26
C VAL A 156 3.72 -1.99 -13.32
N ARG A 157 4.48 -1.66 -14.37
CA ARG A 157 4.03 -0.79 -15.47
C ARG A 157 2.86 -1.40 -16.25
N GLU A 158 2.89 -2.71 -16.46
CA GLU A 158 1.81 -3.42 -17.14
C GLU A 158 0.53 -3.48 -16.29
N ALA A 159 0.66 -3.69 -14.98
CA ALA A 159 -0.46 -3.79 -14.05
C ALA A 159 -1.05 -2.42 -13.66
N LEU A 160 -0.23 -1.36 -13.64
CA LEU A 160 -0.61 0.00 -13.24
C LEU A 160 -0.28 0.99 -14.37
N VAL A 161 -1.08 0.98 -15.42
CA VAL A 161 -0.94 1.94 -16.54
C VAL A 161 -1.12 3.41 -16.09
N ASP A 162 -1.74 3.62 -14.93
CA ASP A 162 -1.97 4.89 -14.25
C ASP A 162 -0.88 5.25 -13.22
N LEU A 163 0.25 4.52 -13.18
CA LEU A 163 1.31 4.69 -12.18
C LEU A 163 1.79 6.15 -11.99
N PRO A 164 2.05 6.95 -13.06
CA PRO A 164 2.47 8.35 -12.89
C PRO A 164 1.42 9.22 -12.18
N ASP A 165 0.13 8.93 -12.37
CA ASP A 165 -0.96 9.65 -11.72
C ASP A 165 -1.10 9.22 -10.25
N LEU A 166 -0.82 7.94 -9.94
CA LEU A 166 -0.86 7.41 -8.57
C LEU A 166 0.28 7.95 -7.71
N LEU A 167 1.50 7.94 -8.23
CA LEU A 167 2.70 8.33 -7.48
C LEU A 167 3.00 9.82 -7.57
N GLY A 168 2.58 10.48 -8.65
CA GLY A 168 3.09 11.79 -9.03
C GLY A 168 4.43 11.71 -9.77
N PRO A 169 4.82 12.79 -10.47
CA PRO A 169 5.94 12.77 -11.41
C PRO A 169 7.31 12.50 -10.76
N GLN A 170 7.57 12.97 -9.54
CA GLN A 170 8.89 12.79 -8.91
C GLN A 170 9.07 11.37 -8.39
N CYS A 171 8.09 10.82 -7.68
CA CYS A 171 8.11 9.43 -7.20
C CYS A 171 8.13 8.44 -8.35
N ALA A 172 7.34 8.67 -9.41
CA ALA A 172 7.38 7.84 -10.61
C ALA A 172 8.78 7.88 -11.26
N ALA A 173 9.37 9.07 -11.44
CA ALA A 173 10.71 9.20 -12.00
C ALA A 173 11.80 8.57 -11.12
N LEU A 174 11.63 8.59 -9.79
CA LEU A 174 12.53 7.94 -8.85
C LEU A 174 12.48 6.42 -8.99
N LEU A 175 11.28 5.85 -9.10
CA LEU A 175 11.07 4.42 -9.30
C LEU A 175 11.70 3.93 -10.61
N GLU A 176 11.54 4.71 -11.68
CA GLU A 176 12.19 4.48 -12.99
C GLU A 176 13.73 4.48 -12.92
N GLN A 177 14.30 5.18 -11.93
CA GLN A 177 15.75 5.20 -11.68
C GLN A 177 16.21 4.06 -10.77
N GLY A 178 15.33 3.11 -10.44
CA GLY A 178 15.66 2.00 -9.55
C GLY A 178 15.79 2.43 -8.09
N ARG A 179 15.02 3.43 -7.66
CA ARG A 179 15.03 3.93 -6.27
C ARG A 179 13.61 4.05 -5.73
N LYS A 180 13.46 3.94 -4.41
CA LYS A 180 12.18 4.08 -3.70
C LYS A 180 12.28 4.97 -2.47
N VAL A 181 11.12 5.33 -1.94
CA VAL A 181 10.94 5.94 -0.62
C VAL A 181 9.97 5.07 0.17
N GLU A 182 10.35 4.77 1.41
CA GLU A 182 9.54 3.99 2.33
C GLU A 182 8.67 4.89 3.22
N VAL A 183 7.56 4.35 3.69
CA VAL A 183 6.64 5.01 4.60
C VAL A 183 7.31 5.36 5.93
N GLU A 184 8.24 4.52 6.41
CA GLU A 184 9.05 4.74 7.60
C GLU A 184 9.85 6.06 7.52
N ALA A 185 10.35 6.40 6.32
CA ALA A 185 11.05 7.66 6.11
C ALA A 185 10.12 8.84 6.38
N LEU A 186 8.90 8.84 5.81
CA LEU A 186 7.92 9.91 6.03
C LEU A 186 7.55 10.07 7.50
N ILE A 187 7.37 8.95 8.19
CA ILE A 187 7.00 8.91 9.60
C ILE A 187 8.11 9.50 10.48
N SER A 188 9.37 9.31 10.10
CA SER A 188 10.53 9.87 10.82
C SER A 188 10.57 11.41 10.78
N PHE A 189 9.92 12.05 9.81
CA PHE A 189 9.81 13.51 9.71
C PHE A 189 8.61 14.09 10.48
N GLY A 190 7.79 13.24 11.12
CA GLY A 190 6.76 13.66 12.07
C GLY A 190 5.40 13.02 11.82
N THR A 191 4.46 13.30 12.73
CA THR A 191 3.14 12.65 12.75
C THR A 191 2.13 13.22 11.76
N ARG A 192 2.50 14.27 11.02
CA ARG A 192 1.65 14.89 9.98
C ARG A 192 1.26 13.92 8.87
N PHE A 193 2.09 12.90 8.64
CA PHE A 193 1.86 11.85 7.67
C PHE A 193 0.48 11.19 7.81
N LEU A 194 0.11 10.72 9.01
CA LEU A 194 -1.18 10.06 9.21
C LEU A 194 -2.34 11.03 9.10
N SER A 195 -2.19 12.24 9.63
CA SER A 195 -3.23 13.27 9.50
C SER A 195 -3.51 13.58 8.03
N ALA A 196 -2.46 13.73 7.21
CA ALA A 196 -2.61 13.96 5.77
C ALA A 196 -3.29 12.77 5.06
N ALA A 197 -2.92 11.54 5.40
CA ALA A 197 -3.58 10.35 4.85
C ALA A 197 -5.08 10.33 5.22
N TYR A 198 -5.44 10.61 6.47
CA TYR A 198 -6.83 10.61 6.92
C TYR A 198 -7.66 11.76 6.35
N GLU A 199 -7.08 12.95 6.17
CA GLU A 199 -7.75 14.06 5.52
C GLU A 199 -8.16 13.70 4.09
N ARG A 200 -7.31 12.93 3.38
CA ARG A 200 -7.61 12.42 2.04
C ARG A 200 -8.73 11.38 2.03
N CYS A 201 -8.86 10.56 3.10
CA CYS A 201 -10.01 9.67 3.26
C CYS A 201 -11.34 10.42 3.47
N ARG A 202 -11.30 11.66 3.99
CA ARG A 202 -12.49 12.47 4.30
C ARG A 202 -12.95 13.38 3.15
N ALA A 203 -12.11 13.55 2.14
CA ALA A 203 -12.40 14.41 1.00
C ALA A 203 -13.32 13.74 -0.06
N ASP A 204 -13.66 12.46 0.13
CA ASP A 204 -14.64 11.71 -0.67
C ASP A 204 -16.03 11.71 -0.03
#